data_AF-A0A3E0WJS3-F1
#
_entry.id   AF-A0A3E0WJS3-F1
#
_cell.length_a   1.000
_cell.length_b   1.000
_cell.length_c   1.000
_cell.angle_alpha   90.00
_cell.angle_beta   90.00
_cell.angle_gamma   90.00
#
_symmetry.space_group_name_H-M   'P 1'
#
loop_
_entity.id
_entity.type
_entity.pdbx_description
1 polymer ?
#
loop_
_entity_poly.entity_id
_entity_poly.type
_entity_poly.pdbx_seq_one_letter_code
_entity_poly.pdbx_strand_id
1 'polypeptide(L)'
;MKTLFYLLIFAIVVFINLYSPSLRNYEEDISENLKYLKKQQWFLDYMNQGNYYNFIVQNKRVRKTIANFKTRKLQRKSYLIKCQNKLHKVLLSETRN
;
A
#
# COMPACT_ATOMS: atom_id res chain seq x y z
N MET A 1 -13.00 -2.73 33.51
CA MET A 1 -11.69 -2.66 32.84
C MET A 1 -11.78 -2.67 31.31
N LYS A 2 -12.61 -3.51 30.68
CA LYS A 2 -12.75 -3.58 29.21
C LYS A 2 -13.21 -2.26 28.57
N THR A 3 -14.17 -1.55 29.18
CA THR A 3 -14.70 -0.27 28.67
C THR A 3 -13.64 0.83 28.61
N LEU A 4 -12.83 0.95 29.67
CA LEU A 4 -11.68 1.87 29.70
C LEU A 4 -10.64 1.52 28.63
N PHE A 5 -10.40 0.23 28.39
CA PHE A 5 -9.51 -0.23 27.33
C PHE A 5 -10.03 0.16 25.93
N TYR A 6 -11.33 -0.02 25.64
CA TYR A 6 -11.89 0.40 24.36
C TYR A 6 -11.89 1.93 24.16
N LEU A 7 -12.14 2.70 25.23
CA LEU A 7 -12.05 4.15 25.18
C LEU A 7 -10.61 4.62 24.91
N LEU A 8 -9.62 3.94 25.48
CA LEU A 8 -8.20 4.22 25.23
C LEU A 8 -7.82 3.90 23.77
N ILE A 9 -8.23 2.74 23.23
CA ILE A 9 -7.99 2.38 21.83
C ILE A 9 -8.65 3.39 20.88
N PHE A 10 -9.89 3.78 21.16
CA PHE A 10 -10.61 4.77 20.37
C PHE A 10 -9.90 6.14 20.38
N ALA A 11 -9.47 6.61 21.55
CA ALA A 11 -8.71 7.85 21.67
C ALA A 11 -7.39 7.81 20.88
N ILE A 12 -6.66 6.69 20.91
CA ILE A 12 -5.43 6.50 20.14
C ILE A 12 -5.71 6.56 18.63
N VAL A 13 -6.77 5.89 18.16
CA VAL A 13 -7.16 5.90 16.74
C VAL A 13 -7.54 7.31 16.28
N VAL A 14 -8.33 8.04 17.08
CA VAL A 14 -8.70 9.43 16.77
C VAL A 14 -7.47 10.34 16.78
N PHE A 15 -6.57 10.18 17.75
CA PHE A 15 -5.34 10.95 17.86
C PHE A 15 -4.41 10.74 16.65
N ILE A 16 -4.20 9.49 16.23
CA ILE A 16 -3.41 9.17 15.03
C ILE A 16 -4.02 9.81 13.77
N ASN A 17 -5.34 9.75 13.62
CA ASN A 17 -6.05 10.33 12.47
C ASN A 17 -6.01 11.87 12.45
N LEU A 18 -6.04 12.52 13.63
CA LEU A 18 -6.07 13.98 13.74
C LEU A 18 -4.67 14.61 13.62
N TYR A 19 -3.64 13.98 14.18
CA TYR A 19 -2.30 14.56 14.31
C TYR A 19 -1.29 14.09 13.25
N SER A 20 -1.65 13.15 12.37
CA SER A 20 -0.74 12.69 11.31
C SER A 20 -1.33 12.88 9.91
N PRO A 21 -1.50 14.14 9.43
CA PRO A 21 -2.00 14.43 8.09
C PRO A 21 -1.16 13.77 6.98
N SER A 22 0.13 13.53 7.22
CA SER A 22 1.01 12.77 6.32
C SER A 22 0.63 11.31 6.16
N LEU A 23 0.03 10.68 7.19
CA LEU A 23 -0.47 9.30 7.13
C LEU A 23 -1.79 9.23 6.36
N ARG A 24 -2.64 10.26 6.54
CA ARG A 24 -3.91 10.39 5.83
C ARG A 24 -3.68 10.46 4.31
N ASN A 25 -2.75 11.30 3.88
CA ASN A 25 -2.36 11.40 2.47
C ASN A 25 -1.74 10.09 1.96
N TYR A 26 -0.93 9.43 2.79
CA TYR A 26 -0.24 8.20 2.41
C TYR A 26 -1.17 7.01 2.13
N GLU A 27 -2.17 6.78 2.99
CA GLU A 27 -3.15 5.70 2.77
C GLU A 27 -4.12 6.02 1.62
N GLU A 28 -4.45 7.31 1.43
CA GLU A 28 -5.22 7.77 0.29
C GLU A 28 -4.47 7.55 -1.04
N ASP A 29 -3.18 7.87 -1.10
CA ASP A 29 -2.30 7.61 -2.24
C ASP A 29 -2.21 6.10 -2.56
N ILE A 30 -2.12 5.25 -1.54
CA ILE A 30 -2.14 3.79 -1.74
C ILE A 30 -3.48 3.36 -2.33
N SER A 31 -4.58 3.79 -1.73
CA SER A 31 -5.94 3.44 -2.16
C SER A 31 -6.19 3.85 -3.61
N GLU A 32 -5.82 5.08 -3.97
CA GLU A 32 -5.98 5.59 -5.33
C GLU A 32 -5.14 4.79 -6.34
N ASN A 33 -3.87 4.55 -6.04
CA ASN A 33 -2.99 3.76 -6.90
C ASN A 33 -3.48 2.31 -7.05
N LEU A 34 -3.97 1.68 -5.98
CA LEU A 34 -4.52 0.32 -6.01
C LEU A 34 -5.74 0.20 -6.93
N LYS A 35 -6.59 1.23 -7.03
CA LYS A 35 -7.73 1.23 -7.99
C LYS A 35 -7.27 1.07 -9.44
N TYR A 36 -6.10 1.61 -9.79
CA TYR A 36 -5.52 1.46 -11.12
C TYR A 36 -4.77 0.13 -11.28
N LEU A 37 -3.97 -0.24 -10.28
CA LEU A 37 -3.16 -1.46 -10.33
C LEU A 37 -4.01 -2.73 -10.37
N LYS A 38 -5.13 -2.79 -9.63
CA LYS A 38 -6.06 -3.93 -9.66
C LYS A 38 -6.72 -4.19 -11.02
N LYS A 39 -6.63 -3.26 -11.97
CA LYS A 39 -7.09 -3.46 -13.36
C LYS A 39 -6.05 -4.16 -14.23
N GLN A 40 -4.83 -4.35 -13.72
CA GLN A 40 -3.72 -4.90 -14.48
C GLN A 40 -3.52 -6.37 -14.13
N GLN A 41 -3.44 -7.23 -15.15
CA GLN A 41 -3.30 -8.67 -14.95
C GLN A 41 -2.06 -9.01 -14.10
N TRP A 42 -0.91 -8.41 -14.41
CA TRP A 42 0.33 -8.66 -13.66
C TRP A 42 0.23 -8.35 -12.17
N PHE A 43 -0.62 -7.40 -11.78
CA PHE A 43 -0.82 -7.06 -10.38
C PHE A 43 -1.76 -8.05 -9.70
N LEU A 44 -2.81 -8.49 -10.40
CA LEU A 44 -3.68 -9.57 -9.93
C LEU A 44 -2.89 -10.86 -9.72
N ASP A 45 -1.94 -11.16 -10.61
CA ASP A 45 -1.06 -12.33 -10.47
C ASP A 45 -0.22 -12.24 -9.18
N TYR A 46 0.25 -11.05 -8.78
CA TYR A 46 0.91 -10.86 -7.49
C TYR A 46 -0.03 -11.03 -6.30
N MET A 47 -1.29 -10.62 -6.42
CA MET A 47 -2.29 -10.79 -5.37
C MET A 47 -2.69 -12.26 -5.18
N ASN A 48 -2.54 -13.11 -6.20
CA ASN A 48 -2.80 -14.54 -6.14
C ASN A 48 -1.62 -15.35 -5.58
N GLN A 49 -0.42 -14.75 -5.49
CA GLN A 49 0.74 -15.37 -4.87
C GLN A 49 0.77 -15.02 -3.38
N GLY A 50 0.58 -16.02 -2.51
CA GLY A 50 0.40 -15.79 -1.07
C GLY A 50 1.49 -14.94 -0.41
N ASN A 51 2.75 -15.16 -0.77
CA ASN A 51 3.87 -14.37 -0.23
C ASN A 51 3.81 -12.91 -0.67
N TYR A 52 3.57 -12.64 -1.95
CA TYR A 52 3.47 -11.27 -2.47
C TYR A 52 2.22 -10.55 -1.97
N TYR A 53 1.10 -11.25 -1.84
CA TYR A 53 -0.11 -10.71 -1.24
C TYR A 53 0.17 -10.17 0.17
N ASN A 54 0.80 -10.98 1.02
CA ASN A 54 1.14 -10.57 2.39
C ASN A 54 2.02 -9.32 2.40
N PHE A 55 3.00 -9.23 1.51
CA PHE A 55 3.84 -8.04 1.41
C PHE A 55 3.08 -6.81 0.90
N ILE A 56 2.21 -6.97 -0.10
CA ILE A 56 1.37 -5.86 -0.62
C ILE A 56 0.45 -5.32 0.48
N VAL A 57 -0.10 -6.20 1.31
CA VAL A 57 -1.06 -5.83 2.36
C VAL A 57 -0.35 -5.31 3.62
N GLN A 58 0.80 -5.84 4.02
CA GLN A 58 1.35 -5.58 5.36
C GLN A 58 2.75 -4.97 5.35
N ASN A 59 3.55 -5.21 4.32
CA ASN A 59 4.93 -4.73 4.33
C ASN A 59 5.01 -3.22 4.05
N LYS A 60 5.54 -2.49 5.04
CA LYS A 60 5.66 -1.02 5.00
C LYS A 60 6.42 -0.52 3.78
N ARG A 61 7.48 -1.22 3.35
CA ARG A 61 8.32 -0.81 2.21
C ARG A 61 7.61 -1.03 0.88
N VAL A 62 6.88 -2.13 0.74
CA VAL A 62 6.05 -2.42 -0.44
C VAL A 62 4.91 -1.42 -0.55
N ARG A 63 4.17 -1.21 0.54
CA ARG A 63 3.09 -0.20 0.59
C ARG A 63 3.59 1.20 0.29
N LYS A 64 4.76 1.58 0.82
CA LYS A 64 5.39 2.88 0.52
C LYS A 64 5.80 3.00 -0.94
N THR A 65 6.19 1.89 -1.56
CA THR A 65 6.49 1.88 -2.99
C THR A 65 5.24 2.15 -3.82
N ILE A 66 4.10 1.54 -3.45
CA ILE A 66 2.80 1.75 -4.10
C ILE A 66 2.34 3.20 -3.91
N ALA A 67 2.40 3.74 -2.69
CA ALA A 67 2.02 5.13 -2.38
C ALA A 67 2.75 6.15 -3.26
N ASN A 68 4.04 5.92 -3.54
CA ASN A 68 4.88 6.83 -4.31
C ASN A 68 4.63 6.79 -5.83
N PHE A 69 3.72 5.95 -6.31
CA PHE A 69 3.33 5.98 -7.72
C PHE A 69 2.50 7.22 -8.00
N LYS A 70 2.80 7.87 -9.13
CA LYS A 70 2.05 9.04 -9.56
C LYS A 70 0.77 8.56 -10.23
N THR A 71 -0.36 8.60 -9.52
CA THR A 71 -1.65 8.07 -9.99
C THR A 71 -1.98 8.54 -11.41
N ARG A 72 -1.85 9.86 -11.67
CA ARG A 72 -2.12 10.48 -12.97
C ARG A 72 -1.26 9.93 -14.12
N LYS A 73 -0.13 9.28 -13.82
CA LYS A 73 0.77 8.69 -14.80
C LYS A 73 0.55 7.19 -14.99
N LEU A 74 -0.22 6.51 -14.13
CA LEU A 74 -0.46 5.05 -14.22
C LEU A 74 -1.22 4.65 -15.50
N GLN A 75 -1.93 5.58 -16.13
CA GLN A 75 -2.57 5.38 -17.43
C GLN A 75 -1.55 5.27 -18.58
N ARG A 76 -0.32 5.77 -18.40
CA ARG A 76 0.73 5.72 -19.42
C ARG A 76 1.46 4.38 -19.34
N LYS A 77 1.38 3.57 -20.41
CA LYS A 77 1.99 2.23 -20.49
C LYS A 77 3.47 2.20 -20.07
N SER A 78 4.28 3.15 -20.54
CA SER A 78 5.71 3.23 -20.19
C SER A 78 5.94 3.47 -18.69
N TYR A 79 5.11 4.29 -18.06
CA TYR A 79 5.18 4.53 -16.63
C TYR A 79 4.67 3.31 -15.84
N LEU A 80 3.61 2.65 -16.31
CA LEU A 80 3.09 1.43 -15.69
C LEU A 80 4.15 0.32 -15.67
N ILE A 81 4.86 0.10 -16.78
CA ILE A 81 5.98 -0.87 -16.85
C ILE A 81 7.07 -0.50 -15.85
N LYS A 82 7.41 0.78 -15.72
CA LYS A 82 8.38 1.26 -14.71
C LYS A 82 7.90 0.95 -13.29
N CYS A 83 6.63 1.17 -12.99
CA CYS A 83 6.02 0.86 -11.70
C CYS A 83 6.03 -0.65 -11.41
N GLN A 84 5.65 -1.48 -12.38
CA GLN A 84 5.69 -2.94 -12.29
C GLN A 84 7.10 -3.41 -11.96
N ASN A 85 8.11 -2.98 -12.73
CA ASN A 85 9.50 -3.35 -12.49
C ASN A 85 10.00 -2.92 -11.09
N LYS A 86 9.59 -1.72 -10.65
CA LYS A 86 9.97 -1.23 -9.31
C LYS A 86 9.31 -2.06 -8.22
N LEU A 87 8.00 -2.32 -8.32
CA LEU A 87 7.26 -3.10 -7.34
C LEU A 87 7.79 -4.54 -7.27
N HIS A 88 8.03 -5.17 -8.41
CA HIS A 88 8.56 -6.52 -8.49
C HIS A 88 9.93 -6.65 -7.81
N LYS A 89 10.84 -5.69 -8.04
CA LYS A 89 12.14 -5.67 -7.36
C LYS A 89 12.02 -5.60 -5.84
N VAL A 90 11.09 -4.79 -5.32
CA VAL A 90 10.87 -4.69 -3.87
C VAL A 90 10.29 -6.00 -3.35
N LEU A 91 9.27 -6.57 -4.00
CA LEU A 91 8.67 -7.86 -3.61
C LEU A 91 9.71 -9.00 -3.56
N LEU A 92 10.56 -9.11 -4.59
CA LEU A 92 11.65 -10.07 -4.61
C LEU A 92 12.64 -9.84 -3.47
N SER A 93 12.96 -8.59 -3.14
CA SER A 93 13.87 -8.30 -2.02
C SER A 93 13.28 -8.68 -0.67
N GLU A 94 11.97 -8.55 -0.48
CA GLU A 94 11.31 -8.95 0.77
C GLU A 94 11.11 -10.48 0.86
N THR A 95 11.08 -11.19 -0.27
CA THR A 95 10.95 -12.66 -0.29
C THR A 95 12.28 -13.36 -0.03
N ARG A 96 13.40 -12.69 -0.27
CA ARG A 96 14.76 -13.21 -0.04
C ARG A 96 15.30 -12.93 1.37
N ASN A 97 14.61 -12.08 2.12
CA ASN A 97 14.88 -11.79 3.53
C ASN A 97 14.08 -12.74 4.42
#